data_AF-A0A830DS21-F1
#
_entry.id   AF-A0A830DS21-F1
#
_cell.length_a   1.000
_cell.length_b   1.000
_cell.length_c   1.000
_cell.angle_alpha   90.00
_cell.angle_beta   90.00
_cell.angle_gamma   90.00
#
_symmetry.space_group_name_H-M   'P 1'
#
loop_
_entity.id
_entity.type
_entity.pdbx_description
1 polymer ?
#
loop_
_entity_poly.entity_id
_entity_poly.type
_entity_poly.pdbx_seq_one_letter_code
_entity_poly.pdbx_strand_id
1 'polypeptide(L)'
;MTAPTRRRAARDPRRFAREFARLASDWTTLAVFAVLAAVWAVGFFDVLPKEIWVVDYPALVAAFFFDTLAANEFGARETSVFYPALAVFGYLQAMLVVAVARWLRGRFVESGE
;
A
#
# COMPACT_ATOMS: atom_id res chain seq x y z
N MET A 1 -25.87 -35.45 6.34
CA MET A 1 -25.34 -34.42 7.28
C MET A 1 -24.09 -35.01 7.88
N THR A 2 -22.88 -34.47 7.74
CA THR A 2 -22.42 -33.08 7.89
C THR A 2 -21.15 -32.89 7.05
N ALA A 3 -21.11 -31.88 6.17
CA ALA A 3 -19.89 -31.47 5.49
C ALA A 3 -19.08 -30.54 6.41
N PRO A 4 -17.91 -30.94 6.92
CA PRO A 4 -17.07 -30.05 7.69
C PRO A 4 -16.08 -29.33 6.76
N THR A 5 -15.64 -28.14 7.17
CA THR A 5 -14.26 -27.64 6.97
C THR A 5 -13.79 -27.10 5.62
N ARG A 6 -14.60 -26.39 4.82
CA ARG A 6 -14.02 -25.45 3.80
C ARG A 6 -13.68 -24.06 4.34
N ARG A 7 -14.28 -23.63 5.45
CA ARG A 7 -14.08 -22.26 6.00
C ARG A 7 -12.93 -22.11 7.02
N ARG A 8 -12.43 -23.21 7.63
CA ARG A 8 -11.37 -23.14 8.67
C ARG A 8 -9.94 -23.27 8.15
N ALA A 9 -9.73 -23.75 6.92
CA ALA A 9 -8.41 -23.86 6.30
C ALA A 9 -7.86 -22.51 5.75
N ALA A 10 -8.62 -21.42 5.88
CA ALA A 10 -8.39 -20.14 5.21
C ALA A 10 -7.45 -19.17 5.95
N ARG A 11 -6.92 -19.51 7.13
CA ARG A 11 -6.01 -18.63 7.89
C ARG A 11 -4.88 -19.43 8.54
N ASP A 12 -4.05 -20.07 7.71
CA ASP A 12 -2.70 -20.39 8.18
C ASP A 12 -1.87 -19.09 8.17
N PRO A 13 -1.48 -18.55 9.34
CA PRO A 13 -0.70 -17.31 9.42
C PRO A 13 0.63 -17.43 8.66
N ARG A 14 1.20 -18.63 8.55
CA ARG A 14 2.44 -18.86 7.80
C ARG A 14 2.23 -18.78 6.30
N ARG A 15 1.03 -19.13 5.81
CA ARG A 15 0.67 -18.96 4.39
C ARG A 15 0.50 -17.48 4.08
N PHE A 16 -0.26 -16.76 4.90
CA PHE A 16 -0.46 -15.32 4.75
C PHE A 16 0.88 -14.54 4.76
N ALA A 17 1.76 -14.82 5.73
CA ALA A 17 3.06 -14.17 5.80
C ALA A 17 3.93 -14.43 4.56
N ARG A 18 3.89 -15.65 4.00
CA ARG A 18 4.60 -15.98 2.76
C ARG A 18 4.02 -15.26 1.55
N GLU A 19 2.70 -15.19 1.44
CA GLU A 19 2.03 -14.47 0.34
C GLU A 19 2.31 -12.96 0.43
N PHE A 20 2.28 -12.38 1.64
CA PHE A 20 2.66 -11.00 1.89
C PHE A 20 4.12 -10.73 1.53
N ALA A 21 5.05 -11.58 1.97
CA ALA A 21 6.47 -11.43 1.63
C ALA A 21 6.71 -11.52 0.12
N ARG A 22 6.03 -12.44 -0.57
CA ARG A 22 6.09 -12.54 -2.04
C ARG A 22 5.59 -11.28 -2.72
N LEU A 23 4.47 -10.72 -2.26
CA LEU A 23 3.94 -9.46 -2.79
C LEU A 23 4.88 -8.29 -2.51
N ALA A 24 5.44 -8.23 -1.31
CA ALA A 24 6.39 -7.19 -0.90
C ALA A 24 7.68 -7.24 -1.71
N SER A 25 8.12 -8.41 -2.19
CA SER A 25 9.32 -8.58 -3.00
C SER A 25 9.06 -8.61 -4.51
N ASP A 26 7.82 -8.37 -4.95
CA ASP A 26 7.45 -8.42 -6.36
C ASP A 26 7.97 -7.18 -7.11
N TRP A 27 8.60 -7.39 -8.27
CA TRP A 27 9.03 -6.29 -9.15
C TRP A 27 7.87 -5.38 -9.56
N THR A 28 6.67 -5.92 -9.69
CA THR A 28 5.46 -5.14 -9.98
C THR A 28 5.17 -4.15 -8.85
N THR A 29 5.28 -4.59 -7.60
CA THR A 29 5.08 -3.72 -6.42
C THR A 29 6.12 -2.62 -6.41
N LEU A 30 7.39 -2.96 -6.66
CA LEU A 30 8.46 -1.98 -6.74
C LEU A 30 8.21 -0.95 -7.86
N ALA A 31 7.78 -1.39 -9.03
CA ALA A 31 7.48 -0.52 -10.16
C ALA A 31 6.30 0.42 -9.85
N VAL A 32 5.21 -0.09 -9.27
CA VAL A 32 4.06 0.73 -8.85
C VAL A 32 4.48 1.73 -7.78
N PHE A 33 5.28 1.31 -6.79
CA PHE A 33 5.82 2.21 -5.78
C PHE A 33 6.68 3.31 -6.40
N ALA A 34 7.57 2.97 -7.32
CA ALA A 34 8.41 3.96 -8.02
C ALA A 34 7.57 4.97 -8.81
N VAL A 35 6.49 4.52 -9.45
CA VAL A 35 5.54 5.41 -10.14
C VAL A 35 4.82 6.32 -9.16
N LEU A 36 4.30 5.80 -8.04
CA LEU A 36 3.67 6.62 -7.00
C LEU A 36 4.64 7.65 -6.43
N ALA A 37 5.88 7.25 -6.12
CA ALA A 37 6.92 8.15 -5.65
C ALA A 37 7.25 9.25 -6.69
N ALA A 38 7.28 8.91 -7.98
CA ALA A 38 7.48 9.87 -9.05
C ALA A 38 6.30 10.85 -9.16
N VAL A 39 5.06 10.35 -9.07
CA VAL A 39 3.84 11.15 -9.07
C VAL A 39 3.86 12.14 -7.90
N TRP A 40 4.15 11.65 -6.70
CA TRP A 40 4.31 12.47 -5.51
C TRP A 40 5.37 13.55 -5.71
N ALA A 41 6.56 13.18 -6.20
CA ALA A 41 7.66 14.12 -6.43
C ALA A 41 7.29 15.21 -7.45
N VAL A 42 6.66 14.83 -8.56
CA VAL A 42 6.22 15.79 -9.59
C VAL A 42 5.11 16.71 -9.05
N GLY A 43 4.18 16.16 -8.27
CA GLY A 43 3.17 16.96 -7.56
C GLY A 43 3.78 17.94 -6.57
N PHE A 44 4.84 17.52 -5.85
CA PHE A 44 5.57 18.35 -4.89
C PHE A 44 6.23 19.57 -5.55
N PHE A 45 6.67 19.44 -6.80
CA PHE A 45 7.23 20.56 -7.58
C PHE A 45 6.17 21.41 -8.31
N ASP A 46 4.87 21.23 -8.01
CA ASP A 46 3.75 21.94 -8.67
C ASP A 46 3.75 21.80 -10.21
N VAL A 47 4.33 20.71 -10.73
CA VAL A 47 4.40 20.44 -12.18
C VAL A 47 3.07 19.87 -12.71
N LEU A 48 2.30 19.22 -11.85
CA LEU A 48 1.00 18.63 -12.17
C LEU A 48 -0.15 19.31 -11.40
N PRO A 49 -1.39 19.21 -11.90
CA PRO A 49 -2.58 19.71 -11.20
C PRO A 49 -2.74 19.08 -9.81
N LYS A 50 -3.36 19.82 -8.88
CA LYS A 50 -3.49 19.41 -7.48
C LYS A 50 -4.32 18.12 -7.29
N GLU A 51 -5.13 17.78 -8.27
CA GLU A 51 -5.93 16.56 -8.30
C GLU A 51 -5.05 15.30 -8.30
N ILE A 52 -3.78 15.40 -8.74
CA ILE A 52 -2.86 14.25 -8.75
C ILE A 52 -2.60 13.71 -7.34
N TRP A 53 -2.67 14.58 -6.32
CA TRP A 53 -2.46 14.23 -4.93
C TRP A 53 -3.51 13.25 -4.40
N VAL A 54 -4.66 13.08 -5.08
CA VAL A 54 -5.67 12.07 -4.73
C VAL A 54 -5.08 10.66 -4.80
N VAL A 55 -4.13 10.43 -5.72
CA VAL A 55 -3.49 9.12 -5.88
C VAL A 55 -2.64 8.78 -4.65
N ASP A 56 -1.85 9.73 -4.14
CA ASP A 56 -0.98 9.52 -2.97
C ASP A 56 -1.66 9.85 -1.63
N TYR A 57 -2.91 10.32 -1.67
CA TYR A 57 -3.63 10.83 -0.51
C TYR A 57 -3.64 9.86 0.68
N PRO A 58 -3.94 8.55 0.53
CA PRO A 58 -3.94 7.64 1.68
C PRO A 58 -2.57 7.53 2.37
N ALA A 59 -1.49 7.44 1.59
CA ALA A 59 -0.13 7.40 2.12
C ALA A 59 0.26 8.71 2.81
N LEU A 60 -0.13 9.86 2.23
CA LEU A 60 0.12 11.18 2.81
C LEU A 60 -0.61 11.38 4.13
N VAL A 61 -1.89 11.03 4.19
CA VAL A 61 -2.68 11.11 5.43
C VAL A 61 -2.04 10.27 6.54
N ALA A 62 -1.62 9.05 6.23
CA ALA A 62 -0.92 8.21 7.20
C ALA A 62 0.40 8.85 7.64
N ALA A 63 1.22 9.32 6.69
CA ALA A 63 2.49 9.97 7.00
C ALA A 63 2.33 11.21 7.91
N PHE A 64 1.39 12.09 7.58
CA PHE A 64 1.07 13.27 8.40
C PHE A 64 0.55 12.90 9.79
N PHE A 65 -0.31 11.87 9.87
CA PHE A 65 -0.82 11.39 11.16
C PHE A 65 0.32 10.91 12.06
N PHE A 66 1.22 10.08 11.55
CA PHE A 66 2.34 9.56 12.33
C PHE A 66 3.39 10.62 12.67
N ASP A 67 3.65 11.58 11.78
CA ASP A 67 4.56 12.70 12.09
C ASP A 67 3.97 13.61 13.17
N THR A 68 2.66 13.88 13.12
CA THR A 68 1.95 14.65 14.15
C THR A 68 1.98 13.94 15.50
N LEU A 69 1.72 12.62 15.51
CA LEU A 69 1.79 11.80 16.71
C LEU A 69 3.22 11.78 17.26
N ALA A 70 4.23 11.67 16.40
CA ALA A 70 5.63 11.69 16.80
C ALA A 70 6.05 13.03 17.43
N ALA A 71 5.65 14.14 16.82
CA ALA A 71 5.92 15.47 17.34
C ALA A 71 5.22 15.71 18.69
N ASN A 72 3.94 15.32 18.81
CA ASN A 72 3.13 15.60 19.99
C ASN A 72 3.43 14.66 21.17
N GLU A 73 3.55 13.36 20.94
CA GLU A 73 3.66 12.37 22.01
C GLU A 73 5.12 12.09 22.41
N PHE A 74 6.06 12.32 21.49
CA PHE A 74 7.46 11.95 21.69
C PHE A 74 8.44 13.11 21.52
N GLY A 75 7.96 14.32 21.24
CA GLY A 75 8.80 15.50 21.05
C GLY A 75 9.78 15.37 19.88
N ALA A 76 9.44 14.54 18.89
CA ALA A 76 10.27 14.35 17.71
C ALA A 76 10.39 15.66 16.92
N ARG A 77 11.50 15.83 16.20
CA ARG A 77 11.69 17.00 15.33
C ARG A 77 10.64 16.98 14.21
N GLU A 78 10.11 18.16 13.90
CA GLU A 78 9.14 18.34 12.81
C GLU A 78 9.66 17.70 11.50
N THR A 79 8.80 16.95 10.80
CA THR A 79 9.09 16.20 9.56
C THR A 79 10.09 15.05 9.67
N SER A 80 10.64 14.75 10.85
CA SER A 80 11.61 13.65 10.99
C SER A 80 10.99 12.27 10.77
N VAL A 81 9.69 12.13 10.99
CA VAL A 81 8.95 10.87 10.80
C VAL A 81 8.15 10.87 9.49
N PHE A 82 7.80 12.05 8.98
CA PHE A 82 7.01 12.22 7.76
C PHE A 82 7.56 11.45 6.56
N TYR A 83 8.80 11.72 6.12
CA TYR A 83 9.35 11.08 4.91
C TYR A 83 9.55 9.56 5.06
N PRO A 84 10.07 9.05 6.20
CA PRO A 84 10.11 7.60 6.45
C PRO A 84 8.71 6.96 6.44
N ALA A 85 7.73 7.58 7.10
CA ALA A 85 6.36 7.08 7.14
C ALA A 85 5.74 7.10 5.74
N LEU A 86 5.93 8.18 4.98
CA LEU A 86 5.46 8.30 3.60
C LEU A 86 6.03 7.17 2.71
N ALA A 87 7.32 6.86 2.84
CA ALA A 87 7.93 5.76 2.09
C ALA A 87 7.28 4.42 2.44
N VAL A 88 7.08 4.14 3.74
CA VAL A 88 6.45 2.89 4.20
C VAL A 88 5.00 2.78 3.74
N PHE A 89 4.19 3.81 3.96
CA PHE A 89 2.77 3.80 3.60
C PHE A 89 2.56 3.87 2.10
N GLY A 90 3.42 4.56 1.36
CA GLY A 90 3.44 4.53 -0.11
C GLY A 90 3.72 3.13 -0.64
N TYR A 91 4.65 2.38 -0.02
CA TYR A 91 4.92 1.00 -0.41
C TYR A 91 3.75 0.06 -0.10
N LEU A 92 3.13 0.21 1.07
CA LEU A 92 1.92 -0.54 1.44
C LEU A 92 0.75 -0.24 0.49
N GLN A 93 0.60 1.01 0.08
CA GLN A 93 -0.38 1.42 -0.92
C GLN A 93 -0.10 0.75 -2.27
N ALA A 94 1.16 0.71 -2.74
CA ALA A 94 1.54 -0.01 -3.95
C ALA A 94 1.22 -1.52 -3.86
N MET A 95 1.52 -2.16 -2.73
CA MET A 95 1.17 -3.56 -2.49
C MET A 95 -0.35 -3.78 -2.59
N LEU A 96 -1.15 -2.88 -2.01
CA LEU A 96 -2.61 -2.95 -2.08
C LEU A 96 -3.10 -2.82 -3.52
N VAL A 97 -2.58 -1.87 -4.29
CA VAL A 97 -2.92 -1.69 -5.71
C VAL A 97 -2.63 -2.96 -6.50
N VAL A 98 -1.44 -3.55 -6.34
CA VAL A 98 -1.06 -4.79 -7.03
C VAL A 98 -1.95 -5.96 -6.61
N ALA A 99 -2.23 -6.10 -5.31
CA ALA A 99 -3.10 -7.16 -4.81
C ALA A 99 -4.53 -7.06 -5.38
N VAL A 100 -5.11 -5.85 -5.39
CA VAL A 100 -6.44 -5.59 -5.95
C VAL A 100 -6.46 -5.83 -7.45
N ALA A 101 -5.45 -5.34 -8.19
CA ALA A 101 -5.34 -5.56 -9.63
C ALA A 101 -5.26 -7.05 -9.99
N ARG A 102 -4.46 -7.83 -9.25
CA ARG A 102 -4.37 -9.29 -9.42
C ARG A 102 -5.68 -9.99 -9.12
N TRP A 103 -6.36 -9.57 -8.05
CA TRP A 103 -7.65 -10.13 -7.66
C TRP A 103 -8.73 -9.86 -8.72
N LEU A 104 -8.81 -8.63 -9.22
CA LEU A 104 -9.71 -8.26 -10.32
C LEU A 104 -9.41 -9.07 -11.57
N ARG A 105 -8.13 -9.19 -11.96
CA ARG A 105 -7.73 -9.98 -13.12
C ARG A 105 -8.16 -11.45 -13.01
N GLY A 106 -8.01 -12.06 -11.83
CA GLY A 106 -8.48 -13.43 -11.60
C GLY A 106 -10.00 -13.57 -11.77
N ARG A 107 -10.77 -12.63 -11.23
CA ARG A 107 -12.24 -12.60 -11.36
C ARG A 107 -12.73 -12.51 -12.81
N PHE A 108 -12.09 -11.65 -13.62
CA PHE A 108 -12.50 -11.43 -15.01
C PHE A 108 -12.05 -12.54 -15.95
N VAL A 109 -10.91 -13.17 -15.71
CA VAL A 109 -10.43 -14.30 -16.52
C VAL A 109 -11.27 -15.56 -16.25
N GLU A 110 -11.67 -15.83 -15.00
CA GLU A 110 -12.54 -16.97 -14.65
C GLU A 110 -14.01 -16.82 -15.12
N SER A 111 -14.46 -15.61 -15.43
CA SER A 111 -15.85 -15.37 -15.87
C SER A 111 -16.04 -15.41 -17.40
N GLY A 112 -14.96 -15.61 -18.15
CA GLY A 112 -14.94 -15.62 -19.62
C GLY A 112 -14.75 -17.01 -20.26
N GLU A 113 -14.68 -18.07 -19.45
CA GLU A 113 -14.79 -19.49 -19.85
C GLU A 113 -16.21 -20.01 -19.58
#